data_AF-A0A2N3W6Z1-F1
#
_entry.id   AF-A0A2N3W6Z1-F1
#
_cell.length_a   1.000
_cell.length_b   1.000
_cell.length_c   1.000
_cell.angle_alpha   90.00
_cell.angle_beta   90.00
_cell.angle_gamma   90.00
#
_symmetry.space_group_name_H-M   'P 1'
#
loop_
_entity.id
_entity.type
_entity.pdbx_description
1 polymer ?
#
loop_
_entity_poly.entity_id
_entity_poly.type
_entity_poly.pdbx_seq_one_letter_code
_entity_poly.pdbx_strand_id
1 'polypeptide(L)'
;MQEPNTDLDLTVNGVRHHGRSVPGDMSLVHFLHEDLGLTGTKIGCSIGECRACTVAVRTRPQAPVVTRQACMTSMRHVRGWDVTTVEGLAADGALHPVQQAFLEREAFQCGYCAAGFAVAGSVVVDHAGQDRATDDAEQPLEETVDTVLGSHVCRCTDYERYRAAVLATARSAAPTERELGPPAPQKHLATGATTGEAMPRPSRTPTLSAADTDRLGYTPVFDDPTLELIRLLRDGAEIEHSLLVQYLYAAFSIKVPRFADLAGWPSHRYGGRPLHLMGVAIEEMTHLDIVNSLLVALGAAPHLGRQQFPYEQDIYPFDFVLEPLSLHSLAKYVYVEASPSAVDPAQQHTPEDRAFVDRLYEVLGSTAPAAPRPNQVGSLYRKVTRVLELLQEREPDRLDYTSWFARLELLREEGESEHFALFRSMFEGTHPALQDCTDVWNPAGPDHPVVPLSHSSGLPPSGDPVPDETVPALRHLANLHYWAVCMLLDASYRQGMLFHSAARRHMTGPLRSLGTALAHRTEGLPFDAFVAGYAPGLDTAQNLRLAHTMVQQITIAQQRYARHLPYDYPANCALETLWELSLVRPT
;
A
#
# COMPACT_ATOMS: atom_id res chain seq x y z
N MET A 1 -14.08 12.24 -6.17
CA MET A 1 -15.36 12.96 -5.91
C MET A 1 -15.51 13.07 -4.41
N GLN A 2 -15.68 14.27 -3.88
CA GLN A 2 -16.02 14.44 -2.46
C GLN A 2 -17.47 13.97 -2.30
N GLU A 3 -17.69 12.90 -1.53
CA GLU A 3 -19.04 12.36 -1.32
C GLU A 3 -19.93 13.40 -0.59
N PRO A 4 -21.26 13.38 -0.82
CA PRO A 4 -22.16 14.30 -0.14
C PRO A 4 -22.05 14.15 1.38
N ASN A 5 -22.07 15.27 2.10
CA ASN A 5 -22.13 15.25 3.56
C ASN A 5 -23.40 14.55 4.03
N THR A 6 -23.30 13.87 5.18
CA THR A 6 -24.44 13.27 5.88
C THR A 6 -24.74 14.06 7.14
N ASP A 7 -26.02 14.15 7.48
CA ASP A 7 -26.43 14.69 8.77
C ASP A 7 -26.10 13.69 9.87
N LEU A 8 -25.42 14.18 10.90
CA LEU A 8 -25.07 13.43 12.10
C LEU A 8 -26.34 13.13 12.88
N ASP A 9 -26.55 11.87 13.24
CA ASP A 9 -27.59 11.40 14.16
C ASP A 9 -27.15 10.03 14.69
N LEU A 10 -26.39 10.02 15.79
CA LEU A 10 -25.94 8.81 16.49
C LEU A 10 -25.74 9.12 17.98
N THR A 11 -25.65 8.09 18.80
CA THR A 11 -25.25 8.18 20.21
C THR A 11 -23.84 7.62 20.35
N VAL A 12 -22.95 8.35 21.01
CA VAL A 12 -21.60 7.87 21.35
C VAL A 12 -21.43 7.95 22.86
N ASN A 13 -21.15 6.82 23.51
CA ASN A 13 -20.97 6.71 24.96
C ASN A 13 -22.13 7.38 25.75
N GLY A 14 -23.38 7.15 25.31
CA GLY A 14 -24.58 7.73 25.93
C GLY A 14 -24.87 9.20 25.57
N VAL A 15 -24.00 9.87 24.81
CA VAL A 15 -24.20 11.25 24.37
C VAL A 15 -24.75 11.27 22.95
N ARG A 16 -25.92 11.89 22.75
CA ARG A 16 -26.53 12.01 21.43
C ARG A 16 -25.91 13.15 20.63
N HIS A 17 -25.33 12.82 19.48
CA HIS A 17 -24.78 13.76 18.52
C HIS A 17 -25.73 13.91 17.33
N HIS A 18 -26.29 15.11 17.14
CA HIS A 18 -27.22 15.42 16.06
C HIS A 18 -27.10 16.86 15.56
N GLY A 19 -27.62 17.14 14.36
CA GLY A 19 -27.81 18.52 13.86
C GLY A 19 -26.57 19.19 13.26
N ARG A 20 -25.50 18.43 13.01
CA ARG A 20 -24.29 18.88 12.28
C ARG A 20 -24.12 17.98 11.05
N SER A 21 -23.59 18.55 9.97
CA SER A 21 -23.25 17.81 8.75
C SER A 21 -21.76 17.45 8.75
N VAL A 22 -21.44 16.19 8.44
CA VAL A 22 -20.06 15.67 8.33
C VAL A 22 -19.88 14.98 6.97
N PRO A 23 -18.65 14.90 6.42
CA PRO A 23 -18.41 14.12 5.20
C PRO A 23 -18.89 12.68 5.35
N GLY A 24 -19.68 12.18 4.38
CA GLY A 24 -20.30 10.85 4.47
C GLY A 24 -19.28 9.70 4.41
N ASP A 25 -18.18 9.91 3.71
CA ASP A 25 -17.05 8.99 3.53
C ASP A 25 -16.06 9.00 4.71
N MET A 26 -16.13 9.99 5.61
CA MET A 26 -15.35 10.01 6.84
C MET A 26 -15.55 8.71 7.63
N SER A 27 -14.45 8.13 8.11
CA SER A 27 -14.53 6.94 8.96
C SER A 27 -14.98 7.32 10.38
N LEU A 28 -15.68 6.40 11.03
CA LEU A 28 -16.15 6.57 12.41
C LEU A 28 -14.97 6.81 13.35
N VAL A 29 -13.83 6.14 13.14
CA VAL A 29 -12.66 6.37 13.99
C VAL A 29 -12.11 7.79 13.86
N HIS A 30 -12.14 8.36 12.66
CA HIS A 30 -11.70 9.75 12.43
C HIS A 30 -12.66 10.74 13.08
N PHE A 31 -13.97 10.53 12.95
CA PHE A 31 -14.98 11.33 13.67
C PHE A 31 -14.79 11.23 15.20
N LEU A 32 -14.57 10.03 15.73
CA LEU A 32 -14.31 9.83 17.17
C LEU A 32 -13.07 10.60 17.63
N HIS A 33 -11.98 10.60 16.86
CA HIS A 33 -10.72 11.25 17.23
C HIS A 33 -10.77 12.76 17.05
N GLU A 34 -11.07 13.22 15.84
CA GLU A 34 -10.91 14.63 15.47
C GLU A 34 -12.08 15.49 15.94
N ASP A 35 -13.31 14.99 15.85
CA ASP A 35 -14.49 15.77 16.24
C ASP A 35 -14.85 15.59 17.71
N LEU A 36 -14.64 14.41 18.29
CA LEU A 36 -15.01 14.11 19.68
C LEU A 36 -13.84 14.01 20.66
N GLY A 37 -12.59 13.95 20.19
CA GLY A 37 -11.40 13.81 21.05
C GLY A 37 -11.24 12.43 21.70
N LEU A 38 -12.02 11.43 21.27
CA LEU A 38 -12.05 10.06 21.81
C LEU A 38 -10.97 9.18 21.15
N THR A 39 -9.71 9.44 21.53
CA THR A 39 -8.51 8.82 20.95
C THR A 39 -8.17 7.41 21.50
N GLY A 40 -9.00 6.87 22.40
CA GLY A 40 -8.84 5.54 22.98
C GLY A 40 -9.08 4.42 21.97
N THR A 41 -9.95 4.63 20.99
CA THR A 41 -10.19 3.70 19.88
C THR A 41 -9.01 3.71 18.91
N LYS A 42 -8.04 2.80 19.03
CA LYS A 42 -6.73 2.94 18.36
C LYS A 42 -6.76 2.68 16.85
N ILE A 43 -6.08 3.53 16.09
CA ILE A 43 -5.92 3.40 14.64
C ILE A 43 -4.61 2.65 14.35
N GLY A 44 -4.71 1.35 14.07
CA GLY A 44 -3.54 0.52 13.72
C GLY A 44 -3.34 0.39 12.21
N CYS A 45 -3.98 -0.60 11.61
CA CYS A 45 -3.80 -0.94 10.18
C CYS A 45 -4.67 -0.11 9.22
N SER A 46 -5.71 0.56 9.71
CA SER A 46 -6.71 1.31 8.92
C SER A 46 -7.46 0.53 7.82
N ILE A 47 -7.24 -0.77 7.70
CA ILE A 47 -7.88 -1.65 6.70
C ILE A 47 -8.78 -2.72 7.32
N GLY A 48 -9.07 -2.63 8.62
CA GLY A 48 -9.99 -3.54 9.33
C GLY A 48 -9.39 -4.84 9.87
N GLU A 49 -8.11 -5.12 9.58
CA GLU A 49 -7.43 -6.38 9.95
C GLU A 49 -7.03 -6.45 11.43
N CYS A 50 -6.36 -5.43 11.98
CA CYS A 50 -5.78 -5.52 13.32
C CYS A 50 -6.81 -5.41 14.47
N ARG A 51 -8.00 -4.88 14.19
CA ARG A 51 -9.11 -4.65 15.13
C ARG A 51 -8.78 -3.83 16.39
N ALA A 52 -7.70 -3.06 16.38
CA ALA A 52 -7.39 -2.11 17.46
C ALA A 52 -8.45 -0.99 17.59
N CYS A 53 -9.14 -0.66 16.48
CA CYS A 53 -10.20 0.35 16.39
C CYS A 53 -11.60 -0.19 16.68
N THR A 54 -11.70 -1.30 17.42
CA THR A 54 -12.99 -1.95 17.68
C THR A 54 -13.86 -1.09 18.60
N VAL A 55 -15.10 -0.87 18.17
CA VAL A 55 -16.18 -0.25 18.94
C VAL A 55 -17.34 -1.23 19.09
N ALA A 56 -18.12 -1.12 20.16
CA ALA A 56 -19.35 -1.85 20.34
C ALA A 56 -20.51 -1.01 19.78
N VAL A 57 -21.42 -1.64 19.04
CA VAL A 57 -22.48 -0.95 18.30
C VAL A 57 -23.80 -1.66 18.51
N ARG A 58 -24.83 -0.88 18.83
CA ARG A 58 -26.23 -1.27 18.70
C ARG A 58 -26.85 -0.46 17.58
N THR A 59 -27.26 -1.12 16.49
CA THR A 59 -27.74 -0.43 15.28
C THR A 59 -29.18 0.09 15.37
N ARG A 60 -29.95 -0.41 16.35
CA ARG A 60 -31.32 0.04 16.70
C ARG A 60 -31.68 -0.48 18.10
N PRO A 61 -32.65 0.10 18.82
CA PRO A 61 -32.89 -0.19 20.24
C PRO A 61 -33.04 -1.68 20.61
N GLN A 62 -33.64 -2.51 19.74
CA GLN A 62 -33.83 -3.95 19.95
C GLN A 62 -32.78 -4.84 19.27
N ALA A 63 -31.76 -4.27 18.61
CA ALA A 63 -30.69 -5.07 18.03
C ALA A 63 -29.71 -5.55 19.10
N PRO A 64 -29.08 -6.73 18.91
CA PRO A 64 -27.96 -7.15 19.75
C PRO A 64 -26.78 -6.18 19.58
N VAL A 65 -25.96 -6.09 20.63
CA VAL A 65 -24.71 -5.32 20.57
C VAL A 65 -23.69 -6.14 19.80
N VAL A 66 -23.04 -5.54 18.81
CA VAL A 66 -22.02 -6.22 18.01
C VAL A 66 -20.74 -5.39 17.95
N THR A 67 -19.61 -6.03 17.72
CA THR A 67 -18.35 -5.32 17.48
C THR A 67 -18.26 -4.85 16.03
N ARG A 68 -17.73 -3.64 15.80
CA ARG A 68 -17.42 -3.08 14.48
C ARG A 68 -16.04 -2.46 14.46
N GLN A 69 -15.34 -2.56 13.32
CA GLN A 69 -14.10 -1.83 13.08
C GLN A 69 -14.42 -0.37 12.73
N ALA A 70 -14.09 0.57 13.60
CA ALA A 70 -14.40 1.98 13.38
C ALA A 70 -13.66 2.58 12.17
N CYS A 71 -12.48 2.05 11.81
CA CYS A 71 -11.73 2.52 10.63
C CYS A 71 -12.41 2.19 9.30
N MET A 72 -13.20 1.11 9.23
CA MET A 72 -13.92 0.68 8.02
C MET A 72 -15.39 1.12 8.03
N THR A 73 -15.85 1.75 9.11
CA THR A 73 -17.25 2.16 9.26
C THR A 73 -17.38 3.62 8.84
N SER A 74 -17.99 3.88 7.68
CA SER A 74 -18.22 5.26 7.22
C SER A 74 -19.39 5.93 7.95
N MET A 75 -19.32 7.25 8.15
CA MET A 75 -20.33 8.06 8.82
C MET A 75 -21.71 8.01 8.15
N ARG A 76 -21.82 7.60 6.88
CA ARG A 76 -23.14 7.39 6.23
C ARG A 76 -23.92 6.21 6.79
N HIS A 77 -23.24 5.22 7.40
CA HIS A 77 -23.88 4.01 7.89
C HIS A 77 -24.30 4.09 9.35
N VAL A 78 -23.79 5.08 10.11
CA VAL A 78 -23.92 5.12 11.58
C VAL A 78 -25.20 5.80 12.07
N ARG A 79 -26.09 6.21 11.16
CA ARG A 79 -27.33 6.89 11.51
C ARG A 79 -28.19 6.02 12.43
N GLY A 80 -28.56 6.57 13.58
CA GLY A 80 -29.36 5.92 14.63
C GLY A 80 -28.59 4.88 15.45
N TRP A 81 -27.28 4.73 15.26
CA TRP A 81 -26.47 3.80 16.03
C TRP A 81 -26.19 4.33 17.43
N ASP A 82 -26.08 3.40 18.37
CA ASP A 82 -25.51 3.64 19.69
C ASP A 82 -24.14 2.97 19.75
N VAL A 83 -23.09 3.78 19.85
CA VAL A 83 -21.68 3.41 19.76
C VAL A 83 -21.03 3.55 21.12
N THR A 84 -20.42 2.47 21.61
CA THR A 84 -19.61 2.46 22.83
C THR A 84 -18.15 2.24 22.47
N THR A 85 -17.29 3.19 22.86
CA THR A 85 -15.84 3.12 22.72
C THR A 85 -15.20 2.61 24.02
N VAL A 86 -13.87 2.45 24.04
CA VAL A 86 -13.16 2.03 25.26
C VAL A 86 -13.35 3.03 26.42
N GLU A 87 -13.47 4.32 26.11
CA GLU A 87 -13.77 5.38 27.07
C GLU A 87 -15.16 5.22 27.70
N GLY A 88 -16.11 4.67 26.95
CA GLY A 88 -17.48 4.39 27.42
C GLY A 88 -17.62 3.14 28.28
N LEU A 89 -16.58 2.31 28.40
CA LEU A 89 -16.64 1.09 29.21
C LEU A 89 -16.59 1.38 30.73
N ALA A 90 -15.93 2.46 31.13
CA ALA A 90 -15.85 2.85 32.52
C ALA A 90 -17.04 3.76 32.90
N ALA A 91 -17.65 3.50 34.06
CA ALA A 91 -18.76 4.29 34.59
C ALA A 91 -18.47 4.69 36.04
N ASP A 92 -18.72 5.95 36.40
CA ASP A 92 -18.52 6.49 37.74
C ASP A 92 -17.11 6.27 38.33
N GLY A 93 -16.09 6.26 37.45
CA GLY A 93 -14.69 6.01 37.84
C GLY A 93 -14.38 4.53 38.11
N ALA A 94 -15.35 3.63 37.97
CA ALA A 94 -15.14 2.18 38.05
C ALA A 94 -14.88 1.60 36.65
N LEU A 95 -13.82 0.78 36.56
CA LEU A 95 -13.49 0.04 35.34
C LEU A 95 -14.55 -1.03 35.05
N HIS A 96 -14.77 -1.32 33.77
CA HIS A 96 -15.52 -2.50 33.37
C HIS A 96 -14.84 -3.76 33.93
N PRO A 97 -15.59 -4.80 34.36
CA PRO A 97 -14.99 -6.05 34.85
C PRO A 97 -13.92 -6.64 33.93
N VAL A 98 -14.09 -6.52 32.61
CA VAL A 98 -13.09 -6.96 31.62
C VAL A 98 -11.79 -6.14 31.67
N GLN A 99 -11.89 -4.81 31.86
CA GLN A 99 -10.73 -3.93 31.99
C GLN A 99 -9.98 -4.22 33.29
N GLN A 100 -10.71 -4.45 34.39
CA GLN A 100 -10.13 -4.86 35.67
C GLN A 100 -9.40 -6.20 35.55
N ALA A 101 -10.03 -7.19 34.90
CA ALA A 101 -9.43 -8.50 34.70
C ALA A 101 -8.17 -8.44 33.81
N PHE A 102 -8.11 -7.52 32.84
CA PHE A 102 -6.91 -7.30 32.03
C PHE A 102 -5.75 -6.76 32.86
N LEU A 103 -6.01 -5.85 33.81
CA LEU A 103 -4.99 -5.34 34.73
C LEU A 103 -4.48 -6.44 35.68
N GLU A 104 -5.40 -7.17 36.32
CA GLU A 104 -5.07 -8.24 37.28
C GLU A 104 -4.25 -9.38 36.66
N ARG A 105 -4.42 -9.62 35.36
CA ARG A 105 -3.71 -10.67 34.61
C ARG A 105 -2.55 -10.15 33.79
N GLU A 106 -2.22 -8.86 33.92
CA GLU A 106 -1.17 -8.20 33.15
C GLU A 106 -1.28 -8.55 31.65
N ALA A 107 -2.49 -8.39 31.11
CA ALA A 107 -2.88 -8.95 29.81
C ALA A 107 -2.22 -8.25 28.63
N PHE A 108 -1.57 -7.10 28.85
CA PHE A 108 -0.95 -6.30 27.80
C PHE A 108 0.41 -5.75 28.22
N GLN A 109 1.32 -5.66 27.24
CA GLN A 109 2.63 -5.01 27.41
C GLN A 109 2.60 -3.58 26.85
N CYS A 110 2.60 -3.43 25.51
CA CYS A 110 2.56 -2.10 24.89
C CYS A 110 1.18 -1.40 25.04
N GLY A 111 0.13 -2.15 25.37
CA GLY A 111 -1.22 -1.62 25.56
C GLY A 111 -1.96 -1.17 24.28
N TYR A 112 -1.29 -1.13 23.12
CA TYR A 112 -1.88 -0.53 21.92
C TYR A 112 -3.17 -1.22 21.45
N CYS A 113 -3.19 -2.56 21.44
CA CYS A 113 -4.38 -3.33 21.08
C CYS A 113 -5.40 -3.45 22.23
N ALA A 114 -5.02 -3.11 23.46
CA ALA A 114 -5.81 -3.41 24.66
C ALA A 114 -7.20 -2.76 24.63
N ALA A 115 -7.32 -1.58 24.03
CA ALA A 115 -8.61 -0.91 23.84
C ALA A 115 -9.59 -1.75 23.00
N GLY A 116 -9.14 -2.25 21.84
CA GLY A 116 -9.96 -3.10 20.99
C GLY A 116 -10.32 -4.43 21.66
N PHE A 117 -9.34 -5.07 22.34
CA PHE A 117 -9.59 -6.29 23.12
C PHE A 117 -10.58 -6.06 24.27
N ALA A 118 -10.53 -4.92 24.95
CA ALA A 118 -11.41 -4.61 26.07
C ALA A 118 -12.85 -4.39 25.60
N VAL A 119 -13.05 -3.67 24.50
CA VAL A 119 -14.39 -3.48 23.91
C VAL A 119 -14.95 -4.82 23.42
N ALA A 120 -14.17 -5.59 22.66
CA ALA A 120 -14.63 -6.91 22.18
C ALA A 120 -14.94 -7.87 23.34
N GLY A 121 -14.07 -7.91 24.35
CA GLY A 121 -14.29 -8.71 25.55
C GLY A 121 -15.51 -8.28 26.35
N SER A 122 -15.83 -6.98 26.42
CA SER A 122 -17.05 -6.51 27.09
C SER A 122 -18.31 -7.05 26.39
N VAL A 123 -18.35 -7.04 25.06
CA VAL A 123 -19.47 -7.59 24.29
C VAL A 123 -19.65 -9.08 24.59
N VAL A 124 -18.56 -9.87 24.62
CA VAL A 124 -18.62 -11.29 24.98
C VAL A 124 -19.18 -11.50 26.40
N VAL A 125 -18.70 -10.73 27.37
CA VAL A 125 -19.13 -10.82 28.77
C VAL A 125 -20.62 -10.49 28.91
N ASP A 126 -21.10 -9.46 28.20
CA ASP A 126 -22.50 -9.04 28.24
C ASP A 126 -23.43 -10.09 27.63
N HIS A 127 -23.05 -10.72 26.51
CA HIS A 127 -23.82 -11.80 25.89
C HIS A 127 -23.84 -13.05 26.77
N ALA A 128 -22.70 -13.44 27.36
CA ALA A 128 -22.63 -14.58 28.27
C ALA A 128 -23.51 -14.41 29.52
N GLY A 129 -23.73 -13.17 29.97
CA GLY A 129 -24.68 -12.85 31.04
C GLY A 129 -26.14 -13.03 30.63
N GLN A 130 -26.48 -12.77 29.36
CA GLN A 130 -27.82 -12.93 28.80
C GLN A 130 -28.14 -14.40 28.50
N ASP A 131 -27.20 -15.15 27.92
CA ASP A 131 -27.35 -16.58 27.60
C ASP A 131 -27.44 -17.46 28.85
N ARG A 132 -27.03 -16.98 30.03
CA ARG A 132 -27.28 -17.66 31.30
C ARG A 132 -28.69 -17.45 31.86
N ALA A 133 -29.43 -16.48 31.33
CA ALA A 133 -30.83 -16.24 31.70
C ALA A 133 -31.80 -17.12 30.88
N THR A 134 -31.32 -17.79 29.82
CA THR A 134 -32.09 -18.68 28.94
C THR A 134 -31.24 -19.93 28.61
N ASP A 135 -31.67 -21.15 28.93
CA ASP A 135 -30.89 -22.41 28.77
C ASP A 135 -30.48 -22.80 27.31
N ASP A 136 -30.54 -21.88 26.34
CA ASP A 136 -30.39 -22.09 24.89
C ASP A 136 -29.08 -21.52 24.30
N ALA A 137 -27.93 -21.69 24.95
CA ALA A 137 -26.66 -21.27 24.35
C ALA A 137 -26.24 -22.22 23.19
N GLU A 138 -26.27 -21.73 21.94
CA GLU A 138 -25.95 -22.51 20.74
C GLU A 138 -24.45 -22.86 20.58
N GLN A 139 -23.53 -22.14 21.24
CA GLN A 139 -22.07 -22.36 21.12
C GLN A 139 -21.33 -22.29 22.49
N PRO A 140 -20.28 -23.12 22.71
CA PRO A 140 -19.48 -23.05 23.93
C PRO A 140 -18.80 -21.69 24.13
N LEU A 141 -18.81 -21.17 25.36
CA LEU A 141 -18.23 -19.85 25.71
C LEU A 141 -16.76 -19.72 25.30
N GLU A 142 -15.98 -20.79 25.43
CA GLU A 142 -14.58 -20.83 24.99
C GLU A 142 -14.43 -20.60 23.49
N GLU A 143 -15.28 -21.22 22.68
CA GLU A 143 -15.27 -21.07 21.23
C GLU A 143 -15.70 -19.65 20.81
N THR A 144 -16.66 -19.07 21.53
CA THR A 144 -17.08 -17.66 21.34
C THR A 144 -15.92 -16.71 21.66
N VAL A 145 -15.23 -16.90 22.79
CA VAL A 145 -14.06 -16.10 23.15
C VAL A 145 -12.95 -16.23 22.10
N ASP A 146 -12.67 -17.46 21.66
CA ASP A 146 -11.60 -17.74 20.69
C ASP A 146 -11.91 -17.14 19.32
N THR A 147 -13.18 -17.19 18.90
CA THR A 147 -13.63 -16.59 17.65
C THR A 147 -13.53 -15.05 17.70
N VAL A 148 -14.03 -14.45 18.78
CA VAL A 148 -14.05 -12.98 18.91
C VAL A 148 -12.65 -12.43 19.09
N LEU A 149 -11.88 -12.95 20.06
CA LEU A 149 -10.54 -12.44 20.36
C LEU A 149 -9.49 -12.89 19.34
N GLY A 150 -9.64 -14.07 18.73
CA GLY A 150 -8.72 -14.58 17.70
C GLY A 150 -8.73 -13.74 16.42
N SER A 151 -9.76 -12.91 16.24
CA SER A 151 -9.82 -11.93 15.15
C SER A 151 -9.05 -10.63 15.42
N HIS A 152 -8.54 -10.43 16.64
CA HIS A 152 -7.74 -9.26 17.01
C HIS A 152 -6.24 -9.57 16.91
N VAL A 153 -5.44 -8.59 16.51
CA VAL A 153 -3.98 -8.76 16.41
C VAL A 153 -3.29 -8.20 17.65
N CYS A 154 -2.53 -9.04 18.34
CA CYS A 154 -1.58 -8.65 19.39
C CYS A 154 -0.19 -9.14 19.03
N ARG A 155 0.79 -8.22 19.00
CA ARG A 155 2.19 -8.59 18.71
C ARG A 155 3.05 -8.82 19.96
N CYS A 156 2.63 -8.28 21.09
CA CYS A 156 3.43 -8.31 22.32
C CYS A 156 3.09 -9.47 23.25
N THR A 157 1.87 -10.02 23.16
CA THR A 157 1.42 -11.11 24.03
C THR A 157 0.98 -12.31 23.21
N ASP A 158 0.93 -13.48 23.83
CA ASP A 158 0.53 -14.77 23.27
C ASP A 158 -1.00 -14.99 23.26
N TYR A 159 -1.79 -13.93 23.42
CA TYR A 159 -3.27 -13.93 23.50
C TYR A 159 -3.87 -14.62 24.74
N GLU A 160 -3.17 -15.58 25.34
CA GLU A 160 -3.71 -16.41 26.42
C GLU A 160 -4.11 -15.57 27.65
N ARG A 161 -3.39 -14.48 27.94
CA ARG A 161 -3.73 -13.60 29.07
C ARG A 161 -5.03 -12.83 28.84
N TYR A 162 -5.26 -12.33 27.63
CA TYR A 162 -6.53 -11.69 27.27
C TYR A 162 -7.67 -12.70 27.30
N ARG A 163 -7.45 -13.87 26.68
CA ARG A 163 -8.40 -14.99 26.66
C ARG A 163 -8.82 -15.41 28.07
N ALA A 164 -7.85 -15.67 28.95
CA ALA A 164 -8.09 -16.06 30.33
C ALA A 164 -8.81 -14.97 31.13
N ALA A 165 -8.55 -13.70 30.86
CA ALA A 165 -9.24 -12.59 31.49
C ALA A 165 -10.70 -12.50 31.08
N VAL A 166 -11.00 -12.59 29.77
CA VAL A 166 -12.38 -12.56 29.27
C VAL A 166 -13.15 -13.79 29.76
N LEU A 167 -12.58 -14.99 29.69
CA LEU A 167 -13.23 -16.22 30.19
C LEU A 167 -13.55 -16.16 31.67
N ALA A 168 -12.60 -15.73 32.50
CA ALA A 168 -12.83 -15.60 33.93
C ALA A 168 -13.94 -14.59 34.25
N THR A 169 -13.97 -13.48 33.51
CA THR A 169 -14.98 -12.43 33.67
C THR A 169 -16.36 -12.93 33.22
N ALA A 170 -16.47 -13.51 32.03
CA ALA A 170 -17.72 -14.02 31.47
C ALA A 170 -18.33 -15.14 32.33
N ARG A 171 -17.49 -16.04 32.88
CA ARG A 171 -17.95 -17.09 33.80
C ARG A 171 -18.44 -16.55 35.15
N SER A 172 -18.05 -15.33 35.51
CA SER A 172 -18.42 -14.68 36.78
C SER A 172 -19.50 -13.60 36.60
N ALA A 173 -19.93 -13.31 35.37
CA ALA A 173 -20.93 -12.30 35.08
C ALA A 173 -22.33 -12.77 35.49
N ALA A 174 -23.06 -11.91 36.22
CA ALA A 174 -24.49 -12.02 36.44
C ALA A 174 -25.23 -11.15 35.40
N PRO A 175 -26.47 -11.48 35.01
CA PRO A 175 -27.24 -10.68 34.06
C PRO A 175 -27.44 -9.26 34.61
N THR A 176 -26.91 -8.25 33.91
CA THR A 176 -27.17 -6.84 34.21
C THR A 176 -27.75 -6.17 32.98
N GLU A 177 -29.04 -5.79 33.04
CA GLU A 177 -29.58 -4.77 32.14
C GLU A 177 -29.05 -3.41 32.62
N ARG A 178 -28.14 -2.81 31.85
CA ARG A 178 -27.56 -1.50 32.18
C ARG A 178 -28.11 -0.46 31.20
N GLU A 179 -29.07 0.35 31.65
CA GLU A 179 -29.43 1.61 30.98
C GLU A 179 -28.32 2.65 31.25
N LEU A 180 -27.75 3.20 30.17
CA LEU A 180 -26.67 4.19 30.21
C LEU A 180 -27.24 5.58 30.54
N GLY A 181 -26.94 6.10 31.73
CA GLY A 181 -27.22 7.48 32.12
C GLY A 181 -26.14 8.48 31.66
N PRO A 182 -26.41 9.80 31.66
CA PRO A 182 -25.50 10.81 31.11
C PRO A 182 -24.25 11.05 32.00
N PRO A 183 -23.10 11.41 31.40
CA PRO A 183 -21.82 11.47 32.11
C PRO A 183 -21.63 12.73 32.97
N ALA A 184 -20.88 12.58 34.07
CA ALA A 184 -20.46 13.65 34.99
C ALA A 184 -19.11 14.29 34.55
N PRO A 185 -18.84 15.56 34.92
CA PRO A 185 -17.66 16.30 34.45
C PRO A 185 -16.37 15.85 35.18
N GLN A 186 -15.30 15.67 34.38
CA GLN A 186 -14.01 15.15 34.82
C GLN A 186 -13.17 16.19 35.60
N LYS A 187 -12.47 15.74 36.65
CA LYS A 187 -11.39 16.49 37.31
C LYS A 187 -10.05 15.81 37.01
N HIS A 188 -9.06 16.61 36.57
CA HIS A 188 -7.69 16.16 36.32
C HIS A 188 -7.02 15.64 37.61
N LEU A 189 -6.48 14.42 37.54
CA LEU A 189 -5.58 13.88 38.57
C LEU A 189 -4.12 14.25 38.25
N ALA A 190 -3.45 14.79 39.27
CA ALA A 190 -2.05 15.16 39.25
C ALA A 190 -1.13 13.93 39.36
N THR A 191 -0.03 13.93 38.61
CA THR A 191 0.98 12.86 38.59
C THR A 191 1.96 13.01 39.76
N GLY A 192 2.04 11.97 40.61
CA GLY A 192 3.10 11.82 41.61
C GLY A 192 4.38 11.23 41.00
N ALA A 193 5.52 11.82 41.33
CA ALA A 193 6.83 11.41 40.85
C ALA A 193 7.42 10.28 41.72
N THR A 194 8.02 9.27 41.08
CA THR A 194 8.91 8.29 41.74
C THR A 194 10.30 8.33 41.10
N THR A 195 11.31 8.42 41.95
CA THR A 195 12.74 8.46 41.63
C THR A 195 13.28 7.07 41.27
N GLY A 196 13.76 6.91 40.04
CA GLY A 196 14.54 5.77 39.58
C GLY A 196 15.84 6.24 38.93
N GLU A 197 16.95 5.58 39.26
CA GLU A 197 18.31 5.91 38.80
C GLU A 197 18.42 5.96 37.28
N ALA A 198 19.14 6.97 36.79
CA ALA A 198 19.25 7.27 35.36
C ALA A 198 20.16 6.26 34.64
N MET A 199 19.58 5.49 33.71
CA MET A 199 20.33 4.83 32.63
C MET A 199 21.15 5.88 31.86
N PRO A 200 22.35 5.52 31.36
CA PRO A 200 23.13 6.41 30.52
C PRO A 200 22.29 6.80 29.29
N ARG A 201 22.08 8.10 29.10
CA ARG A 201 21.35 8.64 27.95
C ARG A 201 22.06 8.18 26.67
N PRO A 202 21.37 7.55 25.71
CA PRO A 202 21.93 7.35 24.39
C PRO A 202 22.34 8.73 23.83
N SER A 203 23.43 8.74 23.04
CA SER A 203 23.88 9.92 22.31
C SER A 203 22.67 10.57 21.64
N ARG A 204 22.48 11.86 21.87
CA ARG A 204 21.35 12.66 21.39
C ARG A 204 21.11 12.33 19.92
N THR A 205 19.98 11.68 19.61
CA THR A 205 19.58 11.40 18.24
C THR A 205 19.68 12.71 17.45
N PRO A 206 20.33 12.74 16.28
CA PRO A 206 20.44 13.96 15.50
C PRO A 206 19.04 14.43 15.11
N THR A 207 18.56 15.50 15.74
CA THR A 207 17.26 16.10 15.44
C THR A 207 17.42 17.21 14.40
N LEU A 208 16.47 17.33 13.49
CA LEU A 208 16.31 18.49 12.62
C LEU A 208 16.00 19.72 13.49
N SER A 209 16.69 20.83 13.22
CA SER A 209 16.37 22.12 13.79
C SER A 209 15.28 22.82 12.96
N ALA A 210 14.73 23.91 13.50
CA ALA A 210 13.81 24.76 12.73
C ALA A 210 14.46 25.28 11.44
N ALA A 211 15.75 25.63 11.47
CA ALA A 211 16.49 26.08 10.29
C ALA A 211 16.68 24.97 9.24
N ASP A 212 16.87 23.72 9.69
CA ASP A 212 16.92 22.57 8.77
C ASP A 212 15.55 22.35 8.12
N THR A 213 14.47 22.46 8.89
CA THR A 213 13.10 22.32 8.39
C THR A 213 12.77 23.38 7.33
N ASP A 214 13.14 24.63 7.59
CA ASP A 214 12.98 25.73 6.62
C ASP A 214 13.79 25.45 5.33
N ARG A 215 15.02 24.92 5.46
CA ARG A 215 15.88 24.57 4.32
C ARG A 215 15.32 23.40 3.50
N LEU A 216 14.69 22.42 4.13
CA LEU A 216 14.04 21.30 3.43
C LEU A 216 12.87 21.79 2.56
N GLY A 217 12.17 22.85 2.99
CA GLY A 217 11.05 23.45 2.26
C GLY A 217 9.77 22.61 2.30
N TYR A 218 9.67 21.70 3.26
CA TYR A 218 8.47 20.94 3.61
C TYR A 218 8.56 20.51 5.09
N THR A 219 7.45 20.09 5.68
CA THR A 219 7.43 19.58 7.06
C THR A 219 7.79 18.09 7.06
N PRO A 220 8.96 17.68 7.60
CA PRO A 220 9.34 16.28 7.69
C PRO A 220 8.45 15.53 8.69
N VAL A 221 8.27 14.23 8.48
CA VAL A 221 7.52 13.36 9.41
C VAL A 221 8.40 12.98 10.60
N PHE A 222 9.69 12.77 10.35
CA PHE A 222 10.66 12.42 11.38
C PHE A 222 11.65 13.55 11.64
N ASP A 223 11.91 13.83 12.91
CA ASP A 223 12.97 14.73 13.33
C ASP A 223 14.37 14.15 13.05
N ASP A 224 14.50 12.84 12.83
CA ASP A 224 15.77 12.21 12.46
C ASP A 224 15.91 12.22 10.92
N PRO A 225 16.96 12.88 10.35
CA PRO A 225 17.12 12.99 8.91
C PRO A 225 17.38 11.64 8.22
N THR A 226 17.93 10.65 8.92
CA THR A 226 18.09 9.29 8.40
C THR A 226 16.72 8.63 8.25
N LEU A 227 15.88 8.71 9.28
CA LEU A 227 14.54 8.13 9.23
C LEU A 227 13.68 8.83 8.18
N GLU A 228 13.79 10.15 8.05
CA GLU A 228 13.09 10.91 7.01
C GLU A 228 13.58 10.52 5.61
N LEU A 229 14.90 10.35 5.40
CA LEU A 229 15.43 9.88 4.13
C LEU A 229 14.95 8.45 3.80
N ILE A 230 14.98 7.53 4.77
CA ILE A 230 14.47 6.16 4.59
C ILE A 230 12.99 6.18 4.23
N ARG A 231 12.19 7.04 4.88
CA ARG A 231 10.76 7.21 4.59
C ARG A 231 10.56 7.64 3.13
N LEU A 232 11.22 8.73 2.71
CA LEU A 232 11.13 9.24 1.33
C LEU A 232 11.60 8.23 0.28
N LEU A 233 12.65 7.47 0.57
CA LEU A 233 13.15 6.43 -0.34
C LEU A 233 12.20 5.24 -0.42
N ARG A 234 11.48 4.90 0.65
CA ARG A 234 10.42 3.88 0.60
C ARG A 234 9.26 4.34 -0.25
N ASP A 235 8.83 5.59 -0.09
CA ASP A 235 7.83 6.22 -0.96
C ASP A 235 8.30 6.15 -2.42
N GLY A 236 9.56 6.55 -2.68
CA GLY A 236 10.16 6.49 -4.03
C GLY A 236 10.18 5.08 -4.61
N ALA A 237 10.61 4.08 -3.83
CA ALA A 237 10.65 2.69 -4.29
C ALA A 237 9.25 2.16 -4.63
N GLU A 238 8.25 2.55 -3.85
CA GLU A 238 6.86 2.19 -4.11
C GLU A 238 6.34 2.83 -5.40
N ILE A 239 6.70 4.10 -5.64
CA ILE A 239 6.37 4.86 -6.84
C ILE A 239 6.98 4.20 -8.07
N GLU A 240 8.29 3.99 -8.10
CA GLU A 240 8.97 3.42 -9.27
C GLU A 240 8.48 2.01 -9.58
N HIS A 241 8.21 1.21 -8.53
CA HIS A 241 7.65 -0.12 -8.75
C HIS A 241 6.23 -0.06 -9.32
N SER A 242 5.41 0.89 -8.87
CA SER A 242 4.04 1.08 -9.38
C SER A 242 4.04 1.54 -10.84
N LEU A 243 4.91 2.50 -11.20
CA LEU A 243 5.07 3.00 -12.56
C LEU A 243 5.63 1.92 -13.49
N LEU A 244 6.65 1.18 -13.06
CA LEU A 244 7.20 0.01 -13.77
C LEU A 244 6.08 -0.96 -14.17
N VAL A 245 5.26 -1.38 -13.21
CA VAL A 245 4.19 -2.36 -13.47
C VAL A 245 3.10 -1.77 -14.36
N GLN A 246 2.74 -0.50 -14.16
CA GLN A 246 1.76 0.20 -14.99
C GLN A 246 2.22 0.33 -16.45
N TYR A 247 3.49 0.71 -16.68
CA TYR A 247 4.07 0.85 -18.02
C TYR A 247 4.20 -0.50 -18.72
N LEU A 248 4.57 -1.57 -17.98
CA LEU A 248 4.53 -2.93 -18.51
C LEU A 248 3.11 -3.34 -18.91
N TYR A 249 2.12 -3.13 -18.03
CA TYR A 249 0.72 -3.45 -18.30
C TYR A 249 0.21 -2.75 -19.56
N ALA A 250 0.51 -1.45 -19.70
CA ALA A 250 0.21 -0.68 -20.89
C ALA A 250 0.94 -1.20 -22.14
N ALA A 251 2.24 -1.52 -22.04
CA ALA A 251 3.02 -2.05 -23.15
C ALA A 251 2.46 -3.38 -23.70
N PHE A 252 2.00 -4.27 -22.82
CA PHE A 252 1.38 -5.54 -23.21
C PHE A 252 0.03 -5.38 -23.88
N SER A 253 -0.67 -4.27 -23.62
CA SER A 253 -1.96 -3.98 -24.25
C SER A 253 -1.84 -3.54 -25.72
N ILE A 254 -0.65 -3.21 -26.21
CA ILE A 254 -0.47 -2.66 -27.57
C ILE A 254 -0.60 -3.74 -28.66
N LYS A 255 -1.38 -3.43 -29.70
CA LYS A 255 -1.62 -4.25 -30.88
C LYS A 255 -0.36 -4.37 -31.74
N VAL A 256 0.26 -5.53 -31.70
CA VAL A 256 1.35 -5.93 -32.62
C VAL A 256 0.81 -6.72 -33.82
N PRO A 257 1.46 -6.65 -35.00
CA PRO A 257 2.74 -5.97 -35.28
C PRO A 257 2.63 -4.49 -35.64
N ARG A 258 1.41 -3.95 -35.88
CA ARG A 258 1.23 -2.57 -36.39
C ARG A 258 1.91 -1.50 -35.52
N PHE A 259 1.81 -1.64 -34.19
CA PHE A 259 2.36 -0.67 -33.24
C PHE A 259 3.56 -1.23 -32.46
N ALA A 260 4.35 -2.10 -33.10
CA ALA A 260 5.49 -2.75 -32.46
C ALA A 260 6.55 -1.74 -31.97
N ASP A 261 6.77 -0.65 -32.71
CA ASP A 261 7.67 0.44 -32.32
C ASP A 261 7.16 1.26 -31.13
N LEU A 262 5.84 1.29 -30.88
CA LEU A 262 5.26 1.94 -29.71
C LEU A 262 5.43 1.06 -28.45
N ALA A 263 5.25 -0.25 -28.62
CA ALA A 263 5.41 -1.24 -27.55
C ALA A 263 6.88 -1.47 -27.18
N GLY A 264 7.77 -1.54 -28.18
CA GLY A 264 9.17 -1.93 -28.04
C GLY A 264 9.49 -3.34 -28.56
N TRP A 265 8.68 -3.89 -29.48
CA TRP A 265 8.90 -5.24 -30.04
C TRP A 265 9.49 -5.18 -31.45
N PRO A 266 10.47 -6.04 -31.83
CA PRO A 266 11.24 -7.00 -31.04
C PRO A 266 12.57 -6.41 -30.53
N SER A 267 12.63 -5.11 -30.22
CA SER A 267 13.89 -4.36 -30.21
C SER A 267 14.93 -4.95 -29.23
N HIS A 268 16.07 -5.38 -29.79
CA HIS A 268 17.25 -5.91 -29.10
C HIS A 268 18.36 -4.86 -28.93
N ARG A 269 18.05 -3.55 -28.98
CA ARG A 269 19.10 -2.51 -28.94
C ARG A 269 19.18 -1.84 -27.58
N TYR A 270 20.18 -2.23 -26.80
CA TYR A 270 20.83 -1.37 -25.81
C TYR A 270 21.78 -0.43 -26.57
N GLY A 271 21.39 0.82 -26.82
CA GLY A 271 22.26 1.79 -27.50
C GLY A 271 21.58 3.01 -28.15
N GLY A 272 20.38 3.39 -27.71
CA GLY A 272 19.67 4.60 -28.13
C GLY A 272 18.54 4.90 -27.15
N ARG A 273 18.06 6.15 -27.13
CA ARG A 273 17.00 6.62 -26.22
C ARG A 273 15.76 5.72 -26.25
N PRO A 274 15.07 5.52 -25.12
CA PRO A 274 13.83 4.74 -25.03
C PRO A 274 12.71 5.45 -25.81
N LEU A 275 12.52 5.07 -27.08
CA LEU A 275 11.40 5.58 -27.89
C LEU A 275 10.12 4.74 -27.74
N HIS A 276 10.02 3.92 -26.69
CA HIS A 276 8.92 2.97 -26.53
C HIS A 276 8.65 2.59 -25.07
N LEU A 277 7.43 2.15 -24.78
CA LEU A 277 6.95 1.87 -23.43
C LEU A 277 7.75 0.79 -22.68
N MET A 278 8.16 -0.29 -23.36
CA MET A 278 9.01 -1.32 -22.73
C MET A 278 10.39 -0.78 -22.34
N GLY A 279 10.88 0.25 -23.02
CA GLY A 279 12.18 0.86 -22.74
C GLY A 279 12.11 1.66 -21.45
N VAL A 280 11.07 2.50 -21.33
CA VAL A 280 10.75 3.21 -20.09
C VAL A 280 10.56 2.24 -18.93
N ALA A 281 9.80 1.16 -19.10
CA ALA A 281 9.66 0.14 -18.05
C ALA A 281 11.01 -0.47 -17.63
N ILE A 282 11.95 -0.70 -18.55
CA ILE A 282 13.28 -1.21 -18.18
C ILE A 282 14.08 -0.17 -17.39
N GLU A 283 13.95 1.11 -17.72
CA GLU A 283 14.58 2.22 -16.99
C GLU A 283 13.96 2.39 -15.60
N GLU A 284 12.65 2.23 -15.44
CA GLU A 284 12.00 2.21 -14.12
C GLU A 284 12.52 1.09 -13.22
N MET A 285 12.89 -0.06 -13.79
CA MET A 285 13.57 -1.11 -13.02
C MET A 285 14.96 -0.63 -12.54
N THR A 286 15.66 0.19 -13.32
CA THR A 286 16.95 0.79 -12.95
C THR A 286 16.77 1.88 -11.89
N HIS A 287 15.70 2.67 -11.96
CA HIS A 287 15.33 3.62 -10.91
C HIS A 287 15.08 2.90 -9.57
N LEU A 288 14.31 1.81 -9.62
CA LEU A 288 14.04 0.95 -8.48
C LEU A 288 15.33 0.37 -7.88
N ASP A 289 16.32 0.03 -8.72
CA ASP A 289 17.64 -0.41 -8.26
C ASP A 289 18.40 0.69 -7.51
N ILE A 290 18.40 1.92 -8.03
CA ILE A 290 19.08 3.07 -7.41
C ILE A 290 18.51 3.31 -6.01
N VAL A 291 17.19 3.37 -5.89
CA VAL A 291 16.49 3.68 -4.64
C VAL A 291 16.70 2.59 -3.60
N ASN A 292 16.51 1.32 -3.99
CA ASN A 292 16.71 0.19 -3.08
C ASN A 292 18.17 0.00 -2.66
N SER A 293 19.12 0.27 -3.56
CA SER A 293 20.54 0.22 -3.22
C SER A 293 20.90 1.31 -2.21
N LEU A 294 20.30 2.50 -2.30
CA LEU A 294 20.48 3.56 -1.31
C LEU A 294 19.83 3.20 0.03
N LEU A 295 18.64 2.60 0.04
CA LEU A 295 18.03 2.04 1.26
C LEU A 295 18.97 1.06 1.96
N VAL A 296 19.55 0.11 1.22
CA VAL A 296 20.50 -0.87 1.77
C VAL A 296 21.78 -0.18 2.27
N ALA A 297 22.31 0.80 1.54
CA ALA A 297 23.48 1.57 1.95
C ALA A 297 23.25 2.35 3.26
N LEU A 298 22.00 2.78 3.52
CA LEU A 298 21.58 3.40 4.77
C LEU A 298 21.34 2.40 5.92
N GLY A 299 21.42 1.09 5.65
CA GLY A 299 21.13 0.02 6.60
C GLY A 299 19.65 -0.36 6.68
N ALA A 300 18.80 0.13 5.78
CA ALA A 300 17.40 -0.22 5.70
C ALA A 300 17.16 -1.47 4.83
N ALA A 301 16.02 -2.14 5.02
CA ALA A 301 15.59 -3.19 4.12
C ALA A 301 15.12 -2.61 2.77
N PRO A 302 15.36 -3.31 1.64
CA PRO A 302 14.69 -3.01 0.39
C PRO A 302 13.17 -2.93 0.54
N HIS A 303 12.54 -2.13 -0.32
CA HIS A 303 11.11 -2.01 -0.44
C HIS A 303 10.70 -2.30 -1.88
N LEU A 304 10.06 -3.45 -2.06
CA LEU A 304 9.42 -3.85 -3.30
C LEU A 304 7.90 -3.92 -3.14
N GLY A 305 7.39 -3.38 -2.04
CA GLY A 305 5.97 -3.12 -1.92
C GLY A 305 5.50 -2.21 -3.04
N ARG A 306 4.22 -2.30 -3.35
CA ARG A 306 3.52 -1.35 -4.21
C ARG A 306 2.19 -1.08 -3.55
N GLN A 307 1.67 0.13 -3.69
CA GLN A 307 0.36 0.45 -3.15
C GLN A 307 -0.70 -0.42 -3.83
N GLN A 308 -1.33 -1.31 -3.06
CA GLN A 308 -2.51 -2.06 -3.43
C GLN A 308 -3.58 -1.84 -2.37
N PHE A 309 -4.33 -0.76 -2.55
CA PHE A 309 -5.66 -0.45 -2.02
C PHE A 309 -5.94 -0.63 -0.50
N PRO A 310 -6.54 0.37 0.19
CA PRO A 310 -6.79 1.75 -0.25
C PRO A 310 -5.53 2.64 -0.18
N TYR A 311 -5.41 3.56 -1.14
CA TYR A 311 -4.26 4.43 -1.44
C TYR A 311 -4.15 5.63 -0.46
N GLU A 312 -2.92 6.07 -0.17
CA GLU A 312 -2.66 7.38 0.44
C GLU A 312 -2.55 8.44 -0.67
N GLN A 313 -3.49 9.39 -0.71
CA GLN A 313 -3.58 10.47 -1.72
C GLN A 313 -2.50 11.57 -1.58
N ASP A 314 -1.54 11.37 -0.67
CA ASP A 314 -0.57 12.41 -0.29
C ASP A 314 0.64 12.45 -1.23
N ILE A 315 0.85 11.41 -2.04
CA ILE A 315 2.00 11.25 -2.92
C ILE A 315 1.63 11.38 -4.40
N TYR A 316 0.52 10.78 -4.84
CA TYR A 316 0.08 10.86 -6.23
C TYR A 316 -1.15 11.78 -6.42
N PRO A 317 -1.22 12.52 -7.55
CA PRO A 317 -2.35 13.38 -7.89
C PRO A 317 -3.65 12.61 -8.20
N PHE A 318 -3.54 11.33 -8.53
CA PHE A 318 -4.63 10.46 -8.95
C PHE A 318 -4.30 8.99 -8.62
N ASP A 319 -5.33 8.15 -8.56
CA ASP A 319 -5.17 6.72 -8.29
C ASP A 319 -4.55 6.00 -9.51
N PHE A 320 -3.47 5.27 -9.28
CA PHE A 320 -2.89 4.35 -10.26
C PHE A 320 -3.55 2.97 -10.14
N VAL A 321 -4.49 2.69 -11.04
CA VAL A 321 -5.03 1.35 -11.26
C VAL A 321 -4.42 0.76 -12.52
N LEU A 322 -4.20 -0.56 -12.56
CA LEU A 322 -3.68 -1.24 -13.75
C LEU A 322 -4.64 -1.08 -14.92
N GLU A 323 -4.32 -0.12 -15.79
CA GLU A 323 -5.15 0.26 -16.93
C GLU A 323 -4.37 0.17 -18.26
N PRO A 324 -5.01 -0.26 -19.36
CA PRO A 324 -4.41 -0.18 -20.69
C PRO A 324 -4.11 1.27 -21.10
N LEU A 325 -3.29 1.43 -22.13
CA LEU A 325 -2.99 2.76 -22.66
C LEU A 325 -4.25 3.43 -23.23
N SER A 326 -4.54 4.65 -22.81
CA SER A 326 -5.65 5.48 -23.26
C SER A 326 -5.22 6.96 -23.23
N LEU A 327 -6.05 7.86 -23.78
CA LEU A 327 -5.76 9.29 -23.66
C LEU A 327 -5.67 9.74 -22.19
N HIS A 328 -6.52 9.17 -21.32
CA HIS A 328 -6.54 9.50 -19.90
C HIS A 328 -5.34 8.93 -19.15
N SER A 329 -4.96 7.67 -19.39
CA SER A 329 -3.75 7.10 -18.76
C SER A 329 -2.48 7.78 -19.27
N LEU A 330 -2.43 8.20 -20.53
CA LEU A 330 -1.33 9.00 -21.07
C LEU A 330 -1.25 10.37 -20.41
N ALA A 331 -2.38 11.04 -20.18
CA ALA A 331 -2.40 12.29 -19.43
C ALA A 331 -1.81 12.12 -18.03
N LYS A 332 -2.11 10.99 -17.36
CA LYS A 332 -1.48 10.63 -16.09
C LYS A 332 0.03 10.51 -16.24
N TYR A 333 0.52 9.71 -17.18
CA TYR A 333 1.96 9.48 -17.38
C TYR A 333 2.72 10.77 -17.69
N VAL A 334 2.17 11.59 -18.59
CA VAL A 334 2.70 12.92 -18.89
C VAL A 334 2.81 13.76 -17.63
N TYR A 335 1.78 13.76 -16.79
CA TYR A 335 1.77 14.59 -15.58
C TYR A 335 2.77 14.12 -14.53
N VAL A 336 2.86 12.82 -14.23
CA VAL A 336 3.80 12.31 -13.21
C VAL A 336 5.26 12.48 -13.62
N GLU A 337 5.57 12.30 -14.91
CA GLU A 337 6.93 12.46 -15.43
C GLU A 337 7.29 13.91 -15.73
N ALA A 338 6.35 14.86 -15.71
CA ALA A 338 6.67 16.24 -16.03
C ALA A 338 7.54 16.89 -14.94
N SER A 339 8.49 17.73 -15.35
CA SER A 339 9.00 18.75 -14.43
C SER A 339 7.84 19.69 -14.03
N PRO A 340 7.81 20.21 -12.78
CA PRO A 340 6.71 21.06 -12.32
C PRO A 340 6.45 22.26 -13.24
N SER A 341 7.51 22.87 -13.75
CA SER A 341 7.41 23.99 -14.69
C SER A 341 6.81 23.63 -16.04
N ALA A 342 7.00 22.40 -16.53
CA ALA A 342 6.53 21.99 -17.85
C ALA A 342 4.99 21.88 -17.94
N VAL A 343 4.30 21.72 -16.80
CA VAL A 343 2.85 21.55 -16.74
C VAL A 343 2.15 22.55 -15.81
N ASP A 344 2.86 23.52 -15.22
CA ASP A 344 2.25 24.50 -14.32
C ASP A 344 1.34 25.48 -15.09
N PRO A 345 0.01 25.46 -14.88
CA PRO A 345 -0.92 26.34 -15.61
C PRO A 345 -0.75 27.83 -15.25
N ALA A 346 -0.10 28.15 -14.13
CA ALA A 346 0.20 29.51 -13.70
C ALA A 346 1.49 30.08 -14.32
N GLN A 347 2.35 29.24 -14.91
CA GLN A 347 3.58 29.69 -15.58
C GLN A 347 3.32 30.21 -17.00
N GLN A 348 4.24 31.04 -17.49
CA GLN A 348 4.25 31.48 -18.87
C GLN A 348 4.76 30.35 -19.77
N HIS A 349 3.98 30.04 -20.79
CA HIS A 349 4.25 28.98 -21.77
C HIS A 349 4.28 29.56 -23.18
N THR A 350 4.95 28.85 -24.10
CA THR A 350 4.75 29.12 -25.54
C THR A 350 3.28 28.87 -25.91
N PRO A 351 2.75 29.45 -27.01
CA PRO A 351 1.37 29.18 -27.42
C PRO A 351 1.07 27.68 -27.62
N GLU A 352 2.04 26.93 -28.13
CA GLU A 352 1.94 25.48 -28.34
C GLU A 352 1.92 24.72 -27.00
N ASP A 353 2.85 25.02 -26.10
CA ASP A 353 2.89 24.42 -24.77
C ASP A 353 1.66 24.77 -23.94
N ARG A 354 1.11 25.99 -24.10
CA ARG A 354 -0.11 26.40 -23.42
C ARG A 354 -1.30 25.54 -23.84
N ALA A 355 -1.48 25.31 -25.14
CA ALA A 355 -2.54 24.45 -25.66
C ALA A 355 -2.39 23.01 -25.17
N PHE A 356 -1.15 22.51 -25.10
CA PHE A 356 -0.84 21.21 -24.51
C PHE A 356 -1.25 21.13 -23.03
N VAL A 357 -0.83 22.10 -22.20
CA VAL A 357 -1.17 22.14 -20.77
C VAL A 357 -2.68 22.23 -20.56
N ASP A 358 -3.37 23.10 -21.30
CA ASP A 358 -4.82 23.26 -21.17
C ASP A 358 -5.55 21.93 -21.51
N ARG A 359 -5.13 21.23 -22.57
CA ARG A 359 -5.66 19.90 -22.94
C ARG A 359 -5.33 18.81 -21.92
N LEU A 360 -4.12 18.84 -21.35
CA LEU A 360 -3.71 17.90 -20.31
C LEU A 360 -4.64 17.98 -19.09
N TYR A 361 -4.91 19.19 -18.59
CA TYR A 361 -5.81 19.41 -17.46
C TYR A 361 -7.27 19.12 -17.77
N GLU A 362 -7.72 19.38 -19.01
CA GLU A 362 -9.04 18.98 -19.50
C GLU A 362 -9.23 17.47 -19.40
N VAL A 363 -8.29 16.67 -19.92
CA VAL A 363 -8.35 15.21 -19.91
C VAL A 363 -8.25 14.63 -18.49
N LEU A 364 -7.47 15.27 -17.61
CA LEU A 364 -7.39 14.88 -16.20
C LEU A 364 -8.65 15.24 -15.40
N GLY A 365 -9.59 16.00 -15.99
CA GLY A 365 -10.82 16.43 -15.33
C GLY A 365 -10.60 17.40 -14.18
N SER A 366 -9.47 18.10 -14.17
CA SER A 366 -9.06 19.02 -13.12
C SER A 366 -9.12 20.46 -13.61
N THR A 367 -10.06 21.26 -13.07
CA THR A 367 -10.01 22.72 -13.22
C THR A 367 -8.87 23.25 -12.33
N ALA A 368 -7.81 23.80 -12.93
CA ALA A 368 -6.60 24.34 -12.28
C ALA A 368 -6.81 25.24 -11.03
N PRO A 369 -5.77 25.58 -10.25
CA PRO A 369 -4.77 24.74 -9.57
C PRO A 369 -4.94 24.86 -8.03
N ALA A 370 -5.13 23.75 -7.32
CA ALA A 370 -4.77 23.74 -5.90
C ALA A 370 -3.23 23.70 -5.79
N ALA A 371 -2.67 24.32 -4.74
CA ALA A 371 -1.23 24.48 -4.48
C ALA A 371 -0.35 23.28 -4.92
N PRO A 372 0.93 23.50 -5.31
CA PRO A 372 1.84 22.44 -5.73
C PRO A 372 1.94 21.37 -4.64
N ARG A 373 1.18 20.29 -4.81
CA ARG A 373 1.36 19.05 -4.08
C ARG A 373 2.57 18.34 -4.70
N PRO A 374 3.32 17.52 -3.94
CA PRO A 374 4.45 16.76 -4.45
C PRO A 374 3.98 15.62 -5.36
N ASN A 375 3.37 15.95 -6.49
CA ASN A 375 2.62 15.00 -7.31
C ASN A 375 3.44 14.48 -8.51
N GLN A 376 4.56 15.12 -8.85
CA GLN A 376 5.50 14.64 -9.87
C GLN A 376 6.67 13.94 -9.22
N VAL A 377 7.15 12.88 -9.86
CA VAL A 377 8.20 11.99 -9.33
C VAL A 377 9.47 12.78 -8.98
N GLY A 378 9.91 13.68 -9.87
CA GLY A 378 11.10 14.50 -9.61
C GLY A 378 10.98 15.45 -8.40
N SER A 379 9.76 15.80 -7.96
CA SER A 379 9.57 16.61 -6.76
C SER A 379 9.85 15.83 -5.48
N LEU A 380 9.58 14.52 -5.46
CA LEU A 380 10.00 13.64 -4.38
C LEU A 380 11.52 13.54 -4.31
N TYR A 381 12.19 13.30 -5.45
CA TYR A 381 13.65 13.17 -5.46
C TYR A 381 14.38 14.46 -5.13
N ARG A 382 13.81 15.63 -5.46
CA ARG A 382 14.31 16.91 -4.93
C ARG A 382 14.28 16.95 -3.40
N LYS A 383 13.27 16.37 -2.73
CA LYS A 383 13.24 16.26 -1.26
C LYS A 383 14.29 15.28 -0.75
N VAL A 384 14.42 14.11 -1.40
CA VAL A 384 15.46 13.10 -1.10
C VAL A 384 16.84 13.74 -1.13
N THR A 385 17.16 14.47 -2.22
CA THR A 385 18.45 15.16 -2.39
C THR A 385 18.70 16.18 -1.28
N ARG A 386 17.71 17.00 -0.90
CA ARG A 386 17.87 17.98 0.19
C ARG A 386 18.14 17.33 1.54
N VAL A 387 17.47 16.21 1.86
CA VAL A 387 17.75 15.46 3.10
C VAL A 387 19.14 14.80 3.03
N LEU A 388 19.52 14.29 1.86
CA LEU A 388 20.84 13.69 1.65
C LEU A 388 21.99 14.71 1.79
N GLU A 389 21.81 15.94 1.32
CA GLU A 389 22.74 17.06 1.54
C GLU A 389 22.91 17.36 3.05
N LEU A 390 21.81 17.40 3.81
CA LEU A 390 21.89 17.58 5.26
C LEU A 390 22.64 16.44 5.95
N LEU A 391 22.45 15.20 5.49
CA LEU A 391 23.21 14.05 6.01
C LEU A 391 24.69 14.12 5.64
N GLN A 392 25.03 14.56 4.42
CA GLN A 392 26.43 14.77 4.02
C GLN A 392 27.14 15.77 4.93
N GLU A 393 26.47 16.88 5.29
CA GLU A 393 27.05 17.89 6.18
C GLU A 393 27.29 17.37 7.60
N ARG A 394 26.41 16.49 8.10
CA ARG A 394 26.48 15.95 9.47
C ARG A 394 27.38 14.72 9.58
N GLU A 395 27.38 13.88 8.56
CA GLU A 395 28.01 12.57 8.52
C GLU A 395 28.72 12.36 7.16
N PRO A 396 29.76 13.14 6.83
CA PRO A 396 30.37 13.18 5.50
C PRO A 396 30.99 11.86 5.05
N ASP A 397 31.41 11.01 5.99
CA ASP A 397 32.07 9.73 5.71
C ASP A 397 31.10 8.53 5.69
N ARG A 398 29.80 8.76 5.91
CA ARG A 398 28.82 7.67 6.04
C ARG A 398 28.50 6.98 4.71
N LEU A 399 28.48 7.73 3.61
CA LEU A 399 28.12 7.26 2.27
C LEU A 399 29.06 7.88 1.22
N ASP A 400 29.13 7.26 0.05
CA ASP A 400 29.66 7.92 -1.15
C ASP A 400 28.61 8.89 -1.73
N TYR A 401 28.46 10.05 -1.08
CA TYR A 401 27.45 11.04 -1.45
C TYR A 401 27.58 11.51 -2.91
N THR A 402 28.81 11.66 -3.42
CA THR A 402 29.05 12.07 -4.81
C THR A 402 28.44 11.09 -5.80
N SER A 403 28.63 9.78 -5.59
CA SER A 403 28.02 8.76 -6.44
C SER A 403 26.49 8.77 -6.31
N TRP A 404 25.95 8.94 -5.11
CA TRP A 404 24.50 8.94 -4.89
C TRP A 404 23.80 10.15 -5.51
N PHE A 405 24.37 11.36 -5.41
CA PHE A 405 23.82 12.53 -6.08
C PHE A 405 23.79 12.35 -7.60
N ALA A 406 24.86 11.82 -8.20
CA ALA A 406 24.89 11.57 -9.64
C ALA A 406 23.82 10.55 -10.08
N ARG A 407 23.59 9.51 -9.28
CA ARG A 407 22.56 8.49 -9.58
C ARG A 407 21.14 9.02 -9.42
N LEU A 408 20.86 9.76 -8.35
CA LEU A 408 19.54 10.37 -8.11
C LEU A 408 19.23 11.44 -9.15
N GLU A 409 20.24 12.18 -9.62
CA GLU A 409 20.07 13.15 -10.69
C GLU A 409 19.79 12.46 -12.03
N LEU A 410 20.52 11.39 -12.37
CA LEU A 410 20.25 10.60 -13.57
C LEU A 410 18.80 10.09 -13.59
N LEU A 411 18.36 9.46 -12.49
CA LEU A 411 16.98 8.99 -12.31
C LEU A 411 15.97 10.12 -12.57
N ARG A 412 16.18 11.29 -11.97
CA ARG A 412 15.30 12.45 -12.13
C ARG A 412 15.30 12.97 -13.58
N GLU A 413 16.46 13.05 -14.22
CA GLU A 413 16.61 13.54 -15.59
C GLU A 413 15.97 12.60 -16.62
N GLU A 414 16.10 11.28 -16.43
CA GLU A 414 15.47 10.25 -17.27
C GLU A 414 13.95 10.41 -17.28
N GLY A 415 13.32 10.54 -16.10
CA GLY A 415 11.88 10.81 -15.96
C GLY A 415 11.47 12.19 -16.54
N GLU A 416 12.06 13.28 -16.03
CA GLU A 416 11.64 14.66 -16.36
C GLU A 416 11.94 15.08 -17.80
N SER A 417 12.79 14.35 -18.51
CA SER A 417 13.18 14.67 -19.89
C SER A 417 12.79 13.60 -20.89
N GLU A 418 13.28 12.37 -20.73
CA GLU A 418 13.14 11.34 -21.77
C GLU A 418 11.75 10.70 -21.73
N HIS A 419 11.29 10.29 -20.55
CA HIS A 419 9.96 9.70 -20.38
C HIS A 419 8.86 10.70 -20.65
N PHE A 420 8.99 11.91 -20.09
CA PHE A 420 8.07 13.02 -20.37
C PHE A 420 7.93 13.28 -21.88
N ALA A 421 9.04 13.39 -22.61
CA ALA A 421 9.00 13.65 -24.05
C ALA A 421 8.32 12.51 -24.82
N LEU A 422 8.58 11.26 -24.45
CA LEU A 422 7.91 10.10 -25.04
C LEU A 422 6.41 10.15 -24.82
N PHE A 423 5.97 10.26 -23.56
CA PHE A 423 4.54 10.26 -23.23
C PHE A 423 3.80 11.45 -23.81
N ARG A 424 4.44 12.64 -23.82
CA ARG A 424 3.87 13.84 -24.47
C ARG A 424 3.65 13.59 -25.96
N SER A 425 4.63 13.01 -26.65
CA SER A 425 4.49 12.71 -28.08
C SER A 425 3.36 11.73 -28.39
N MET A 426 3.12 10.75 -27.50
CA MET A 426 1.98 9.83 -27.63
C MET A 426 0.64 10.54 -27.33
N PHE A 427 0.60 11.36 -26.30
CA PHE A 427 -0.57 12.13 -25.89
C PHE A 427 -1.02 13.13 -26.98
N GLU A 428 -0.08 13.85 -27.58
CA GLU A 428 -0.31 14.79 -28.68
C GLU A 428 -0.53 14.08 -30.03
N GLY A 429 -0.23 12.78 -30.12
CA GLY A 429 -0.33 12.01 -31.36
C GLY A 429 0.80 12.31 -32.36
N THR A 430 1.88 12.96 -31.93
CA THR A 430 3.03 13.35 -32.76
C THR A 430 4.11 12.26 -32.85
N HIS A 431 3.99 11.20 -32.03
CA HIS A 431 4.91 10.08 -32.05
C HIS A 431 5.00 9.44 -33.45
N PRO A 432 6.19 9.09 -33.98
CA PRO A 432 6.36 8.55 -35.34
C PRO A 432 5.48 7.34 -35.65
N ALA A 433 5.28 6.44 -34.68
CA ALA A 433 4.42 5.27 -34.84
C ALA A 433 2.92 5.58 -35.03
N LEU A 434 2.50 6.84 -34.85
CA LEU A 434 1.10 7.29 -34.91
C LEU A 434 0.81 8.22 -36.10
N GLN A 435 1.81 8.57 -36.93
CA GLN A 435 1.70 9.60 -37.97
C GLN A 435 0.58 9.38 -39.00
N ASP A 436 0.22 8.11 -39.27
CA ASP A 436 -0.84 7.74 -40.21
C ASP A 436 -2.16 7.36 -39.53
N CYS A 437 -2.30 7.61 -38.23
CA CYS A 437 -3.49 7.26 -37.46
C CYS A 437 -4.45 8.45 -37.34
N THR A 438 -5.74 8.21 -37.55
CA THR A 438 -6.78 9.22 -37.32
C THR A 438 -7.54 8.91 -36.04
N ASP A 439 -7.73 9.91 -35.17
CA ASP A 439 -8.48 9.77 -33.91
C ASP A 439 -8.01 8.56 -33.07
N VAL A 440 -6.68 8.44 -32.93
CA VAL A 440 -5.98 7.23 -32.45
C VAL A 440 -6.39 6.78 -31.04
N TRP A 441 -6.95 7.68 -30.24
CA TRP A 441 -7.39 7.38 -28.87
C TRP A 441 -8.90 7.13 -28.75
N ASN A 442 -9.63 7.10 -29.86
CA ASN A 442 -11.01 6.62 -29.89
C ASN A 442 -11.05 5.09 -29.80
N PRO A 443 -11.57 4.49 -28.71
CA PRO A 443 -11.54 3.04 -28.51
C PRO A 443 -12.30 2.24 -29.59
N ALA A 444 -13.27 2.87 -30.27
CA ALA A 444 -14.03 2.26 -31.36
C ALA A 444 -13.35 2.44 -32.74
N GLY A 445 -12.29 3.23 -32.82
CA GLY A 445 -11.59 3.55 -34.06
C GLY A 445 -10.74 2.37 -34.57
N PRO A 446 -10.60 2.21 -35.90
CA PRO A 446 -9.77 1.15 -36.50
C PRO A 446 -8.27 1.33 -36.23
N ASP A 447 -7.85 2.56 -35.92
CA ASP A 447 -6.46 2.92 -35.64
C ASP A 447 -6.12 2.89 -34.15
N HIS A 448 -7.08 2.53 -33.27
CA HIS A 448 -6.82 2.47 -31.85
C HIS A 448 -5.74 1.43 -31.53
N PRO A 449 -4.60 1.80 -30.91
CA PRO A 449 -3.42 0.94 -30.83
C PRO A 449 -3.51 -0.14 -29.77
N VAL A 450 -4.59 -0.16 -28.97
CA VAL A 450 -4.65 -0.94 -27.74
C VAL A 450 -5.77 -1.97 -27.80
N VAL A 451 -5.48 -3.15 -27.28
CA VAL A 451 -6.45 -4.21 -27.00
C VAL A 451 -7.07 -3.91 -25.63
N PRO A 452 -8.41 -3.92 -25.49
CA PRO A 452 -9.02 -3.82 -24.17
C PRO A 452 -8.63 -5.04 -23.34
N LEU A 453 -8.12 -4.82 -22.13
CA LEU A 453 -7.72 -5.88 -21.21
C LEU A 453 -8.66 -5.91 -20.00
N SER A 454 -9.20 -7.08 -19.67
CA SER A 454 -9.75 -7.32 -18.34
C SER A 454 -8.64 -7.59 -17.34
N HIS A 455 -8.60 -6.80 -16.28
CA HIS A 455 -7.78 -7.12 -15.12
C HIS A 455 -8.55 -8.09 -14.22
N SER A 456 -7.97 -9.26 -13.97
CA SER A 456 -8.42 -10.14 -12.90
C SER A 456 -7.21 -10.72 -12.19
N SER A 457 -7.38 -11.03 -10.91
CA SER A 457 -6.37 -11.76 -10.16
C SER A 457 -6.00 -13.06 -10.87
N GLY A 458 -4.75 -13.46 -10.72
CA GLY A 458 -4.27 -14.78 -11.13
C GLY A 458 -4.67 -15.90 -10.19
N LEU A 459 -5.36 -15.60 -9.08
CA LEU A 459 -6.02 -16.59 -8.25
C LEU A 459 -7.40 -16.91 -8.85
N PRO A 460 -7.69 -18.18 -9.20
CA PRO A 460 -9.00 -18.54 -9.73
C PRO A 460 -10.09 -18.27 -8.68
N PRO A 461 -11.27 -17.74 -9.07
CA PRO A 461 -12.40 -17.63 -8.16
C PRO A 461 -12.78 -19.01 -7.64
N SER A 462 -13.08 -19.11 -6.35
CA SER A 462 -13.50 -20.37 -5.74
C SER A 462 -14.85 -20.80 -6.29
N GLY A 463 -14.93 -22.00 -6.86
CA GLY A 463 -16.20 -22.74 -6.96
C GLY A 463 -16.87 -22.86 -8.33
N ASP A 464 -16.38 -22.20 -9.39
CA ASP A 464 -16.97 -22.34 -10.73
C ASP A 464 -16.02 -23.01 -11.74
N PRO A 465 -16.51 -23.95 -12.58
CA PRO A 465 -15.72 -24.52 -13.65
C PRO A 465 -15.41 -23.45 -14.70
N VAL A 466 -14.11 -23.13 -14.88
CA VAL A 466 -13.67 -22.20 -15.93
C VAL A 466 -13.66 -22.94 -17.29
N PRO A 467 -14.39 -22.46 -18.32
CA PRO A 467 -14.49 -23.15 -19.61
C PRO A 467 -13.17 -23.23 -20.40
N ASP A 468 -12.25 -22.29 -20.17
CA ASP A 468 -10.88 -22.28 -20.73
C ASP A 468 -9.85 -22.30 -19.60
N GLU A 469 -9.20 -23.45 -19.41
CA GLU A 469 -8.14 -23.63 -18.41
C GLU A 469 -6.85 -22.86 -18.75
N THR A 470 -6.70 -22.37 -19.99
CA THR A 470 -5.50 -21.69 -20.47
C THR A 470 -5.28 -20.37 -19.73
N VAL A 471 -6.30 -19.50 -19.67
CA VAL A 471 -6.16 -18.18 -19.07
C VAL A 471 -5.78 -18.26 -17.58
N PRO A 472 -6.48 -19.02 -16.71
CA PRO A 472 -6.06 -19.20 -15.32
C PRO A 472 -4.65 -19.77 -15.17
N ALA A 473 -4.27 -20.74 -16.03
CA ALA A 473 -2.93 -21.32 -16.03
C ALA A 473 -1.84 -20.27 -16.32
N LEU A 474 -2.02 -19.46 -17.37
CA LEU A 474 -1.09 -18.40 -17.75
C LEU A 474 -1.00 -17.30 -16.68
N ARG A 475 -2.14 -16.89 -16.10
CA ARG A 475 -2.17 -15.90 -15.03
C ARG A 475 -1.45 -16.37 -13.77
N HIS A 476 -1.71 -17.61 -13.33
CA HIS A 476 -1.03 -18.18 -12.17
C HIS A 476 0.48 -18.27 -12.40
N LEU A 477 0.91 -18.78 -13.56
CA LEU A 477 2.34 -18.85 -13.89
C LEU A 477 2.99 -17.47 -13.97
N ALA A 478 2.29 -16.47 -14.51
CA ALA A 478 2.77 -15.09 -14.54
C ALA A 478 2.99 -14.52 -13.14
N ASN A 479 2.06 -14.72 -12.20
CA ASN A 479 2.24 -14.30 -10.81
C ASN A 479 3.46 -14.98 -10.17
N LEU A 480 3.67 -16.29 -10.38
CA LEU A 480 4.85 -16.97 -9.87
C LEU A 480 6.14 -16.35 -10.39
N HIS A 481 6.20 -16.00 -11.68
CA HIS A 481 7.35 -15.29 -12.24
C HIS A 481 7.52 -13.89 -11.65
N TYR A 482 6.44 -13.12 -11.51
CA TYR A 482 6.48 -11.78 -10.92
C TYR A 482 6.95 -11.80 -9.46
N TRP A 483 6.41 -12.70 -8.64
CA TRP A 483 6.86 -12.86 -7.25
C TRP A 483 8.31 -13.30 -7.17
N ALA A 484 8.75 -14.21 -8.05
CA ALA A 484 10.15 -14.59 -8.14
C ALA A 484 11.05 -13.40 -8.52
N VAL A 485 10.64 -12.55 -9.47
CA VAL A 485 11.37 -11.31 -9.83
C VAL A 485 11.57 -10.44 -8.59
N CYS A 486 10.51 -10.13 -7.86
CA CYS A 486 10.61 -9.29 -6.66
C CYS A 486 11.49 -9.95 -5.57
N MET A 487 11.34 -11.25 -5.32
CA MET A 487 12.18 -11.95 -4.34
C MET A 487 13.67 -11.98 -4.75
N LEU A 488 13.95 -12.15 -6.04
CA LEU A 488 15.30 -12.09 -6.59
C LEU A 488 15.88 -10.67 -6.47
N LEU A 489 15.09 -9.63 -6.73
CA LEU A 489 15.52 -8.23 -6.57
C LEU A 489 15.84 -7.91 -5.10
N ASP A 490 14.98 -8.28 -4.14
CA ASP A 490 15.28 -8.08 -2.71
C ASP A 490 16.59 -8.78 -2.30
N ALA A 491 16.74 -10.06 -2.68
CA ALA A 491 17.98 -10.80 -2.43
C ALA A 491 19.19 -10.15 -3.13
N SER A 492 19.00 -9.65 -4.34
CA SER A 492 20.02 -8.99 -5.15
C SER A 492 20.51 -7.70 -4.48
N TYR A 493 19.62 -6.83 -4.03
CA TYR A 493 19.98 -5.57 -3.36
C TYR A 493 20.79 -5.81 -2.09
N ARG A 494 20.44 -6.85 -1.32
CA ARG A 494 21.16 -7.24 -0.10
C ARG A 494 22.54 -7.85 -0.37
N GLN A 495 22.79 -8.34 -1.59
CA GLN A 495 23.97 -9.13 -1.96
C GLN A 495 24.76 -8.50 -3.12
N GLY A 496 24.78 -7.17 -3.21
CA GLY A 496 25.62 -6.49 -4.21
C GLY A 496 25.20 -6.77 -5.66
N MET A 497 23.89 -6.78 -5.91
CA MET A 497 23.29 -6.97 -7.24
C MET A 497 23.44 -8.38 -7.85
N LEU A 498 23.69 -9.40 -7.02
CA LEU A 498 24.03 -10.76 -7.47
C LEU A 498 22.95 -11.42 -8.36
N PHE A 499 21.67 -11.21 -8.07
CA PHE A 499 20.55 -11.87 -8.76
C PHE A 499 19.81 -10.95 -9.73
N HIS A 500 20.32 -9.74 -9.96
CA HIS A 500 19.68 -8.74 -10.81
C HIS A 500 19.50 -9.24 -12.24
N SER A 501 20.50 -9.93 -12.79
CA SER A 501 20.41 -10.56 -14.13
C SER A 501 19.28 -11.61 -14.20
N ALA A 502 19.13 -12.43 -13.16
CA ALA A 502 18.07 -13.43 -13.09
C ALA A 502 16.68 -12.79 -13.06
N ALA A 503 16.49 -11.78 -12.22
CA ALA A 503 15.24 -11.01 -12.17
C ALA A 503 14.89 -10.43 -13.54
N ARG A 504 15.85 -9.78 -14.20
CA ARG A 504 15.66 -9.22 -15.54
C ARG A 504 15.32 -10.28 -16.59
N ARG A 505 15.93 -11.48 -16.55
CA ARG A 505 15.57 -12.59 -17.46
C ARG A 505 14.12 -13.05 -17.27
N HIS A 506 13.65 -13.17 -16.03
CA HIS A 506 12.26 -13.51 -15.74
C HIS A 506 11.28 -12.45 -16.27
N MET A 507 11.62 -11.17 -16.15
CA MET A 507 10.81 -10.05 -16.65
C MET A 507 10.76 -9.97 -18.18
N THR A 508 11.92 -10.01 -18.82
CA THR A 508 12.05 -9.83 -20.28
C THR A 508 11.77 -11.08 -21.11
N GLY A 509 11.75 -12.26 -20.47
CA GLY A 509 11.49 -13.55 -21.11
C GLY A 509 10.08 -14.09 -20.78
N PRO A 510 9.92 -14.87 -19.70
CA PRO A 510 8.64 -15.47 -19.32
C PRO A 510 7.49 -14.47 -19.18
N LEU A 511 7.66 -13.39 -18.39
CA LEU A 511 6.59 -12.41 -18.18
C LEU A 511 6.17 -11.74 -19.49
N ARG A 512 7.14 -11.43 -20.36
CA ARG A 512 6.84 -10.96 -21.71
C ARG A 512 5.97 -11.94 -22.49
N SER A 513 6.41 -13.19 -22.63
CA SER A 513 5.71 -14.20 -23.43
C SER A 513 4.29 -14.45 -22.89
N LEU A 514 4.15 -14.56 -21.57
CA LEU A 514 2.86 -14.74 -20.90
C LEU A 514 1.96 -13.50 -21.08
N GLY A 515 2.51 -12.30 -20.94
CA GLY A 515 1.77 -11.05 -21.11
C GLY A 515 1.22 -10.86 -22.52
N THR A 516 2.02 -11.12 -23.54
CA THR A 516 1.56 -11.08 -24.93
C THR A 516 0.49 -12.14 -25.18
N ALA A 517 0.64 -13.36 -24.66
CA ALA A 517 -0.33 -14.43 -24.84
C ALA A 517 -1.68 -14.16 -24.13
N LEU A 518 -1.65 -13.52 -22.96
CA LEU A 518 -2.84 -13.06 -22.24
C LEU A 518 -3.52 -11.90 -22.98
N ALA A 519 -2.76 -10.92 -23.47
CA ALA A 519 -3.30 -9.79 -24.21
C ALA A 519 -4.02 -10.21 -25.51
N HIS A 520 -3.51 -11.23 -26.22
CA HIS A 520 -4.21 -11.83 -27.37
C HIS A 520 -5.57 -12.45 -27.03
N ARG A 521 -5.82 -12.72 -25.75
CA ARG A 521 -7.09 -13.23 -25.20
C ARG A 521 -7.88 -12.15 -24.48
N THR A 522 -7.53 -10.87 -24.67
CA THR A 522 -8.12 -9.70 -23.99
C THR A 522 -7.95 -9.73 -22.46
N GLU A 523 -6.91 -10.41 -21.97
CA GLU A 523 -6.65 -10.56 -20.53
C GLU A 523 -5.35 -9.83 -20.14
N GLY A 524 -5.38 -9.11 -19.03
CA GLY A 524 -4.21 -8.45 -18.47
C GLY A 524 -3.30 -9.38 -17.69
N LEU A 525 -2.02 -9.04 -17.61
CA LEU A 525 -1.12 -9.64 -16.62
C LEU A 525 -1.60 -9.27 -15.22
N PRO A 526 -1.68 -10.24 -14.29
CA PRO A 526 -2.25 -10.00 -12.96
C PRO A 526 -1.34 -9.14 -12.07
N PHE A 527 -0.02 -9.38 -12.09
CA PHE A 527 0.94 -8.69 -11.20
C PHE A 527 0.53 -8.68 -9.72
N ASP A 528 -0.25 -9.64 -9.23
CA ASP A 528 -0.85 -9.58 -7.88
C ASP A 528 0.24 -9.42 -6.80
N ALA A 529 -0.01 -8.66 -5.73
CA ALA A 529 0.94 -8.63 -4.63
C ALA A 529 1.05 -10.00 -3.97
N PHE A 530 2.27 -10.35 -3.57
CA PHE A 530 2.47 -11.55 -2.80
C PHE A 530 2.14 -11.30 -1.33
N VAL A 531 1.18 -12.03 -0.78
CA VAL A 531 0.64 -11.83 0.59
C VAL A 531 1.73 -11.92 1.66
N ALA A 532 2.77 -12.73 1.46
CA ALA A 532 3.87 -12.88 2.41
C ALA A 532 4.96 -11.78 2.27
N GLY A 533 4.77 -10.83 1.34
CA GLY A 533 5.81 -9.87 0.95
C GLY A 533 6.98 -10.51 0.20
N TYR A 534 7.92 -9.70 -0.27
CA TYR A 534 9.00 -10.15 -1.16
C TYR A 534 10.31 -10.50 -0.43
N ALA A 535 10.33 -10.38 0.89
CA ALA A 535 11.43 -10.80 1.76
C ALA A 535 10.92 -11.71 2.89
N PRO A 536 10.32 -12.87 2.58
CA PRO A 536 9.60 -13.68 3.57
C PRO A 536 10.51 -14.40 4.58
N GLY A 537 11.84 -14.39 4.37
CA GLY A 537 12.80 -14.99 5.30
C GLY A 537 13.17 -14.06 6.46
N LEU A 538 13.46 -14.61 7.64
CA LEU A 538 13.89 -13.81 8.81
C LEU A 538 15.33 -13.29 8.65
N ASP A 539 16.13 -13.98 7.85
CA ASP A 539 17.51 -13.67 7.55
C ASP A 539 17.81 -13.94 6.07
N THR A 540 18.99 -13.54 5.61
CA THR A 540 19.39 -13.70 4.21
C THR A 540 19.40 -15.15 3.75
N ALA A 541 19.82 -16.09 4.60
CA ALA A 541 19.86 -17.50 4.25
C ALA A 541 18.45 -18.08 4.07
N GLN A 542 17.53 -17.71 4.96
CA GLN A 542 16.12 -18.08 4.87
C GLN A 542 15.45 -17.45 3.66
N ASN A 543 15.76 -16.19 3.37
CA ASN A 543 15.22 -15.48 2.22
C ASN A 543 15.62 -16.14 0.90
N LEU A 544 16.90 -16.51 0.76
CA LEU A 544 17.40 -17.26 -0.41
C LEU A 544 16.74 -18.63 -0.55
N ARG A 545 16.51 -19.36 0.55
CA ARG A 545 15.79 -20.64 0.51
C ARG A 545 14.34 -20.48 0.04
N LEU A 546 13.66 -19.43 0.49
CA LEU A 546 12.29 -19.15 0.06
C LEU A 546 12.24 -18.68 -1.39
N ALA A 547 13.20 -17.87 -1.85
CA ALA A 547 13.35 -17.50 -3.26
C ALA A 547 13.58 -18.73 -4.15
N HIS A 548 14.46 -19.64 -3.73
CA HIS A 548 14.65 -20.92 -4.39
C HIS A 548 13.35 -21.73 -4.45
N THR A 549 12.61 -21.80 -3.34
CA THR A 549 11.32 -22.49 -3.28
C THR A 549 10.29 -21.87 -4.23
N MET A 550 10.23 -20.55 -4.33
CA MET A 550 9.36 -19.83 -5.26
C MET A 550 9.70 -20.18 -6.72
N VAL A 551 10.99 -20.16 -7.08
CA VAL A 551 11.42 -20.54 -8.44
C VAL A 551 11.17 -22.03 -8.71
N GLN A 552 11.25 -22.90 -7.71
CA GLN A 552 10.81 -24.30 -7.85
C GLN A 552 9.30 -24.43 -8.10
N GLN A 553 8.45 -23.55 -7.53
CA GLN A 553 7.03 -23.56 -7.85
C GLN A 553 6.78 -23.21 -9.33
N ILE A 554 7.60 -22.33 -9.92
CA ILE A 554 7.54 -22.04 -11.36
C ILE A 554 7.79 -23.30 -12.19
N THR A 555 8.81 -24.10 -11.87
CA THR A 555 9.11 -25.31 -12.66
C THR A 555 7.99 -26.36 -12.57
N ILE A 556 7.38 -26.52 -11.39
CA ILE A 556 6.22 -27.39 -11.18
C ILE A 556 5.01 -26.89 -11.98
N ALA A 557 4.72 -25.59 -11.91
CA ALA A 557 3.60 -24.98 -12.62
C ALA A 557 3.82 -25.05 -14.15
N GLN A 558 5.03 -24.80 -14.63
CA GLN A 558 5.40 -24.93 -16.03
C GLN A 558 5.14 -26.35 -16.58
N GLN A 559 5.48 -27.39 -15.82
CA GLN A 559 5.18 -28.78 -16.20
C GLN A 559 3.66 -29.04 -16.21
N ARG A 560 2.95 -28.56 -15.19
CA ARG A 560 1.48 -28.69 -15.08
C ARG A 560 0.77 -28.02 -16.26
N TYR A 561 1.28 -26.88 -16.73
CA TYR A 561 0.65 -26.06 -17.76
C TYR A 561 1.27 -26.22 -19.14
N ALA A 562 2.11 -27.23 -19.37
CA ALA A 562 2.91 -27.39 -20.60
C ALA A 562 2.10 -27.27 -21.90
N ARG A 563 0.85 -27.77 -21.91
CA ARG A 563 -0.05 -27.70 -23.08
C ARG A 563 -0.61 -26.30 -23.38
N HIS A 564 -0.54 -25.39 -22.42
CA HIS A 564 -1.06 -24.03 -22.49
C HIS A 564 0.02 -22.99 -22.78
N LEU A 565 1.30 -23.36 -22.64
CA LEU A 565 2.41 -22.42 -22.76
C LEU A 565 2.50 -21.83 -24.18
N PRO A 566 2.74 -20.52 -24.30
CA PRO A 566 3.04 -19.90 -25.59
C PRO A 566 4.27 -20.52 -26.23
N TYR A 567 4.34 -20.51 -27.57
CA TYR A 567 5.47 -21.06 -28.32
C TYR A 567 6.80 -20.38 -27.99
N ASP A 568 6.77 -19.08 -27.67
CA ASP A 568 7.94 -18.26 -27.36
C ASP A 568 8.30 -18.26 -25.86
N TYR A 569 7.63 -19.08 -25.04
CA TYR A 569 7.89 -19.15 -23.60
C TYR A 569 9.27 -19.78 -23.30
N PRO A 570 10.19 -19.08 -22.61
CA PRO A 570 11.56 -19.56 -22.39
C PRO A 570 11.62 -20.55 -21.21
N ALA A 571 11.37 -21.82 -21.52
CA ALA A 571 11.25 -22.92 -20.55
C ALA A 571 12.48 -23.16 -19.65
N ASN A 572 13.67 -22.70 -20.03
CA ASN A 572 14.90 -22.88 -19.24
C ASN A 572 15.13 -21.80 -18.18
N CYS A 573 14.42 -20.66 -18.25
CA CYS A 573 14.66 -19.50 -17.39
C CYS A 573 14.64 -19.85 -15.90
N ALA A 574 13.65 -20.62 -15.45
CA ALA A 574 13.53 -21.01 -14.05
C ALA A 574 14.63 -21.99 -13.62
N LEU A 575 15.05 -22.91 -14.49
CA LEU A 575 16.12 -23.88 -14.19
C LEU A 575 17.49 -23.19 -14.06
N GLU A 576 17.78 -22.23 -14.95
CA GLU A 576 18.99 -21.40 -14.87
C GLU A 576 19.04 -20.60 -13.57
N THR A 577 17.91 -19.99 -13.19
CA THR A 577 17.80 -19.26 -11.91
C THR A 577 17.97 -20.17 -10.69
N LEU A 578 17.43 -21.40 -10.72
CA LEU A 578 17.66 -22.37 -9.64
C LEU A 578 19.13 -22.75 -9.52
N TRP A 579 19.81 -22.94 -10.66
CA TRP A 579 21.24 -23.21 -10.67
C TRP A 579 22.02 -22.04 -10.05
N GLU A 580 21.74 -20.80 -10.44
CA GLU A 580 22.38 -19.61 -9.85
C GLU A 580 22.15 -19.50 -8.34
N LEU A 581 20.92 -19.70 -7.87
CA LEU A 581 20.59 -19.70 -6.44
C LEU A 581 21.34 -20.80 -5.67
N SER A 582 21.59 -21.96 -6.30
CA SER A 582 22.31 -23.07 -5.67
C SER A 582 23.83 -22.82 -5.51
N LEU A 583 24.40 -21.88 -6.28
CA LEU A 583 25.82 -21.52 -6.19
C LEU A 583 26.12 -20.67 -4.95
N VAL A 584 25.11 -20.01 -4.39
CA VAL A 584 25.26 -19.12 -3.24
C VAL A 584 25.16 -19.94 -1.95
N ARG A 585 26.28 -20.06 -1.25
CA ARG A 585 26.28 -20.63 0.10
C ARG A 585 25.85 -19.55 1.08
N PRO A 586 24.82 -19.77 1.91
CA PRO A 586 24.53 -18.86 3.01
C PRO A 586 25.75 -18.85 3.93
N THR A 587 26.37 -17.68 4.07
CA THR A 587 27.50 -17.43 4.99
C THR A 587 27.02 -17.28 6.41
#